data_AF-A0A1J9QHF6-F1
#
_entry.id   AF-A0A1J9QHF6-F1
#
_cell.length_a   1.000
_cell.length_b   1.000
_cell.length_c   1.000
_cell.angle_alpha   90.00
_cell.angle_beta   90.00
_cell.angle_gamma   90.00
#
_symmetry.space_group_name_H-M   'P 1'
#
loop_
_entity.id
_entity.type
_entity.pdbx_description
1 polymer ?
#
loop_
_entity_poly.entity_id
_entity_poly.type
_entity_poly.pdbx_seq_one_letter_code
_entity_poly.pdbx_strand_id
1 'polypeptide(L)'
;MGKILSQLIWLGLASAQITKLPLVRDIEDLNSDFAASLPVPQKYTLTPWTEDDIKEGIPDTYEWGQSLYVPQSNFYCKDDFTIYNVTFPDCSKPWLVGHCAKARMDEEATINLLARLPPSARGIISDLLVPTYLEGHTIRSIWSNSAFLCGQFRPADAVKLVATAINQDVRGSLMKEFQQAVAADTCVSDEDAVNDLKKDGSHGWALESGFIISVYLKLVKSSLDTRCMSNQLKLLDPIVNKYWDTPGCPNKAVPELVKYKGILFPNGLGSLEETSPVSGAEPTSIIQWEKTEGVPEYCWSLAQRKRDNGKVYCTADHLTVYNVTYSDCSNQDPWAICRCDDAQHSVKTMTEKFGRVPAGLRSRVRHLIVLENESPGGVQVDPWNIIGIYGDVHDSVYMHESSHCTDHGFSKSEAFQKAKKLDTCWPTDYSKSTDADLFAETGVAYLYDKSGKTLRERGFDPSCLSNGLKALGDHVGSEYAKDSQCFKREPNSRIVHPSEVGAMSAELPSDVAIEFFPWNRIPV
;
A
#
# COMPACT_ATOMS: atom_id res chain seq x y z
N MET A 1 -27.67 40.04 -14.74
CA MET A 1 -26.53 40.34 -13.85
C MET A 1 -26.63 39.75 -12.43
N GLY A 2 -27.81 39.40 -11.90
CA GLY A 2 -27.94 38.92 -10.51
C GLY A 2 -27.52 37.46 -10.19
N LYS A 3 -27.30 36.59 -11.18
CA LYS A 3 -26.88 35.19 -10.94
C LYS A 3 -25.36 34.97 -10.88
N ILE A 4 -24.57 35.88 -11.44
CA ILE A 4 -23.09 35.77 -11.47
C ILE A 4 -22.47 36.24 -10.14
N LEU A 5 -23.11 37.19 -9.45
CA LEU A 5 -22.64 37.68 -8.15
C LEU A 5 -22.79 36.64 -7.02
N SER A 6 -23.77 35.74 -7.11
CA SER A 6 -23.99 34.68 -6.11
C SER A 6 -22.98 33.53 -6.21
N GLN A 7 -22.36 33.30 -7.37
CA GLN A 7 -21.33 32.25 -7.53
C GLN A 7 -19.93 32.75 -7.12
N LEU A 8 -19.66 34.05 -7.27
CA LEU A 8 -18.39 34.65 -6.83
C LEU A 8 -18.27 34.77 -5.30
N ILE A 9 -19.39 34.91 -4.57
CA ILE A 9 -19.39 34.90 -3.09
C ILE A 9 -19.12 33.49 -2.54
N TRP A 10 -19.50 32.43 -3.27
CA TRP A 10 -19.18 31.04 -2.88
C TRP A 10 -17.74 30.64 -3.20
N LEU A 11 -17.14 31.20 -4.26
CA LEU A 11 -15.72 30.99 -4.56
C LEU A 11 -14.78 31.81 -3.66
N GLY A 12 -15.24 32.94 -3.10
CA GLY A 12 -14.46 33.77 -2.17
C GLY A 12 -14.39 33.24 -0.73
N LEU A 13 -15.22 32.26 -0.36
CA LEU A 13 -15.20 31.63 0.98
C LEU A 13 -14.30 30.39 1.06
N ALA A 14 -13.82 29.88 -0.08
CA ALA A 14 -13.03 28.66 -0.15
C ALA A 14 -11.51 28.86 0.12
N SER A 15 -11.05 30.10 0.36
CA SER A 15 -9.62 30.37 0.63
C SER A 15 -9.35 31.29 1.81
N ALA A 16 -10.33 31.51 2.70
CA ALA A 16 -10.02 32.12 3.98
C ALA A 16 -9.18 31.11 4.77
N GLN A 17 -7.85 31.23 4.69
CA GLN A 17 -6.91 30.43 5.48
C GLN A 17 -7.39 30.48 6.93
N ILE A 18 -7.84 29.32 7.42
CA ILE A 18 -8.37 29.19 8.76
C ILE A 18 -7.20 29.42 9.72
N THR A 19 -7.05 30.66 10.20
CA THR A 19 -5.95 31.00 11.10
C THR A 19 -6.37 30.56 12.50
N LYS A 20 -5.93 29.35 12.90
CA LYS A 20 -6.13 28.84 14.27
C LYS A 20 -4.91 29.12 15.13
N LEU A 21 -5.17 29.39 16.41
CA LEU A 21 -4.13 29.39 17.45
C LEU A 21 -3.98 27.99 18.04
N PRO A 22 -2.81 27.63 18.59
CA PRO A 22 -2.67 26.40 19.37
C PRO A 22 -3.17 26.63 20.82
N LEU A 23 -3.84 25.64 21.42
CA LEU A 23 -4.29 25.69 22.82
C LEU A 23 -3.10 25.53 23.78
N VAL A 24 -2.25 24.53 23.51
CA VAL A 24 -0.95 24.32 24.15
C VAL A 24 0.13 24.40 23.09
N ARG A 25 1.38 24.63 23.47
CA ARG A 25 2.48 24.65 22.49
C ARG A 25 2.64 23.26 21.87
N ASP A 26 2.84 22.27 22.71
CA ASP A 26 3.02 20.88 22.35
C ASP A 26 2.20 20.00 23.30
N ILE A 27 1.44 19.03 22.77
CA ILE A 27 0.73 18.04 23.60
C ILE A 27 1.69 17.22 24.48
N GLU A 28 2.97 17.15 24.11
CA GLU A 28 4.03 16.51 24.90
C GLU A 28 4.31 17.26 26.21
N ASP A 29 3.96 18.55 26.32
CA ASP A 29 4.07 19.30 27.57
C ASP A 29 3.12 18.76 28.66
N LEU A 30 2.10 17.98 28.26
CA LEU A 30 1.10 17.40 29.17
C LEU A 30 1.53 16.05 29.77
N ASN A 31 2.65 15.48 29.35
CA ASN A 31 3.02 14.11 29.71
C ASN A 31 3.27 13.90 31.22
N SER A 32 3.87 14.87 31.91
CA SER A 32 4.12 14.75 33.35
C SER A 32 2.83 14.64 34.14
N ASP A 33 1.85 15.44 33.77
CA ASP A 33 0.54 15.50 34.40
C ASP A 33 -0.27 14.24 34.13
N PHE A 34 -0.22 13.73 32.89
CA PHE A 34 -0.78 12.43 32.56
C PHE A 34 -0.15 11.32 33.39
N ALA A 35 1.19 11.26 33.43
CA ALA A 35 1.89 10.23 34.20
C ALA A 35 1.55 10.27 35.68
N ALA A 36 1.35 11.46 36.25
CA ALA A 36 0.93 11.65 37.64
C ALA A 36 -0.54 11.28 37.90
N SER A 37 -1.40 11.41 36.89
CA SER A 37 -2.85 11.19 37.03
C SER A 37 -3.32 9.78 36.63
N LEU A 38 -2.51 9.05 35.86
CA LEU A 38 -2.79 7.66 35.52
C LEU A 38 -2.73 6.77 36.77
N PRO A 39 -3.63 5.78 36.88
CA PRO A 39 -3.58 4.84 38.00
C PRO A 39 -2.28 4.05 37.98
N VAL A 40 -1.95 3.45 39.13
CA VAL A 40 -0.92 2.40 39.17
C VAL A 40 -1.32 1.24 38.24
N PRO A 41 -0.35 0.56 37.60
CA PRO A 41 -0.64 -0.59 36.76
C PRO A 41 -1.49 -1.62 37.50
N GLN A 42 -2.57 -2.09 36.87
CA GLN A 42 -3.35 -3.20 37.38
C GLN A 42 -2.52 -4.49 37.38
N LYS A 43 -2.86 -5.42 38.28
CA LYS A 43 -2.33 -6.79 38.21
C LYS A 43 -2.81 -7.44 36.91
N TYR A 44 -2.00 -8.34 36.37
CA TYR A 44 -2.32 -9.11 35.16
C TYR A 44 -1.77 -10.52 35.27
N THR A 45 -2.24 -11.41 34.40
CA THR A 45 -1.65 -12.73 34.17
C THR A 45 -1.08 -12.80 32.78
N LEU A 46 0.08 -13.46 32.64
CA LEU A 46 0.74 -13.70 31.36
C LEU A 46 0.78 -15.19 31.07
N THR A 47 0.37 -15.54 29.86
CA THR A 47 0.56 -16.89 29.31
C THR A 47 1.29 -16.75 27.98
N PRO A 48 2.56 -17.19 27.86
CA PRO A 48 3.27 -17.16 26.61
C PRO A 48 2.62 -18.12 25.61
N TRP A 49 2.60 -17.72 24.34
CA TRP A 49 2.23 -18.58 23.24
C TRP A 49 3.33 -19.60 22.96
N THR A 50 2.89 -20.79 22.57
CA THR A 50 3.75 -21.86 22.07
C THR A 50 4.04 -21.67 20.58
N GLU A 51 5.00 -22.44 20.04
CA GLU A 51 5.23 -22.47 18.60
C GLU A 51 3.99 -22.89 17.81
N ASP A 52 3.15 -23.77 18.37
CA ASP A 52 1.93 -24.23 17.72
C ASP A 52 0.86 -23.13 17.68
N ASP A 53 0.76 -22.31 18.72
CA ASP A 53 -0.11 -21.12 18.71
C ASP A 53 0.32 -20.14 17.60
N ILE A 54 1.63 -19.89 17.45
CA ILE A 54 2.19 -19.03 16.41
C ILE A 54 1.90 -19.59 15.00
N LYS A 55 1.95 -20.91 14.82
CA LYS A 55 1.63 -21.57 13.53
C LYS A 55 0.16 -21.43 13.13
N GLU A 56 -0.74 -21.26 14.09
CA GLU A 56 -2.16 -21.01 13.78
C GLU A 56 -2.39 -19.60 13.21
N GLY A 57 -1.54 -18.64 13.58
CA GLY A 57 -1.47 -17.32 12.95
C GLY A 57 -1.00 -16.23 13.90
N ILE A 58 -0.67 -15.07 13.36
CA ILE A 58 -0.29 -13.86 14.10
C ILE A 58 -1.15 -12.68 13.60
N PRO A 59 -1.21 -11.54 14.31
CA PRO A 59 -1.93 -10.37 13.83
C PRO A 59 -1.51 -9.97 12.41
N ASP A 60 -2.50 -9.67 11.57
CA ASP A 60 -2.30 -9.31 10.15
C ASP A 60 -1.80 -7.89 9.96
N THR A 61 -0.58 -7.64 10.46
CA THR A 61 0.13 -6.40 10.17
C THR A 61 1.54 -6.71 9.71
N TYR A 62 2.08 -5.76 8.95
CA TYR A 62 3.42 -5.86 8.40
C TYR A 62 4.46 -6.09 9.50
N GLU A 63 4.45 -5.32 10.58
CA GLU A 63 5.50 -5.37 11.61
C GLU A 63 5.49 -6.69 12.39
N TRP A 64 4.32 -7.28 12.63
CA TRP A 64 4.21 -8.59 13.27
C TRP A 64 4.90 -9.67 12.43
N GLY A 65 4.64 -9.71 11.11
CA GLY A 65 5.30 -10.65 10.20
C GLY A 65 6.80 -10.39 10.06
N GLN A 66 7.20 -9.14 9.96
CA GLN A 66 8.60 -8.73 9.85
C GLN A 66 9.42 -9.12 11.07
N SER A 67 8.85 -8.98 12.27
CA SER A 67 9.52 -9.28 13.54
C SER A 67 9.86 -10.77 13.68
N LEU A 68 9.01 -11.66 13.16
CA LEU A 68 9.14 -13.10 13.33
C LEU A 68 9.80 -13.83 12.16
N TYR A 69 9.63 -13.33 10.93
CA TYR A 69 9.88 -14.16 9.75
C TYR A 69 10.80 -13.53 8.70
N VAL A 70 11.24 -12.29 8.89
CA VAL A 70 12.01 -11.56 7.87
C VAL A 70 13.38 -11.15 8.44
N PRO A 71 14.42 -12.00 8.33
CA PRO A 71 15.72 -11.78 8.98
C PRO A 71 16.41 -10.46 8.64
N GLN A 72 16.15 -9.90 7.45
CA GLN A 72 16.70 -8.63 6.99
C GLN A 72 15.95 -7.41 7.52
N SER A 73 14.83 -7.60 8.23
CA SER A 73 14.03 -6.51 8.74
C SER A 73 14.69 -5.83 9.94
N ASN A 74 14.54 -4.50 10.02
CA ASN A 74 14.93 -3.75 11.22
C ASN A 74 14.10 -4.12 12.47
N PHE A 75 12.97 -4.80 12.28
CA PHE A 75 12.12 -5.30 13.37
C PHE A 75 12.45 -6.74 13.79
N TYR A 76 13.31 -7.44 13.04
CA TYR A 76 13.52 -8.87 13.20
C TYR A 76 14.04 -9.22 14.59
N CYS A 77 13.32 -10.09 15.28
CA CYS A 77 13.61 -10.48 16.65
C CYS A 77 13.25 -11.94 16.97
N LYS A 78 13.03 -12.80 15.97
CA LYS A 78 12.49 -14.16 16.12
C LYS A 78 12.98 -14.94 17.35
N ASP A 79 14.30 -14.98 17.56
CA ASP A 79 14.92 -15.79 18.63
C ASP A 79 14.74 -15.19 20.05
N ASP A 80 14.43 -13.90 20.14
CA ASP A 80 14.22 -13.14 21.37
C ASP A 80 12.77 -12.64 21.49
N PHE A 81 11.87 -13.14 20.63
CA PHE A 81 10.51 -12.66 20.53
C PHE A 81 9.55 -13.59 21.27
N THR A 82 8.72 -13.04 22.15
CA THR A 82 7.67 -13.78 22.84
C THR A 82 6.32 -13.11 22.63
N ILE A 83 5.29 -13.91 22.42
CA ILE A 83 3.91 -13.47 22.33
C ILE A 83 3.17 -13.90 23.59
N TYR A 84 2.41 -13.00 24.20
CA TYR A 84 1.69 -13.25 25.43
C TYR A 84 0.19 -13.06 25.25
N ASN A 85 -0.60 -13.97 25.83
CA ASN A 85 -1.95 -13.67 26.25
C ASN A 85 -1.88 -12.93 27.60
N VAL A 86 -2.25 -11.66 27.60
CA VAL A 86 -2.30 -10.80 28.79
C VAL A 86 -3.75 -10.65 29.24
N THR A 87 -4.08 -11.11 30.45
CA THR A 87 -5.45 -10.99 31.00
C THR A 87 -5.45 -10.11 32.24
N PHE A 88 -6.47 -9.27 32.37
CA PHE A 88 -6.63 -8.33 33.49
C PHE A 88 -7.88 -8.70 34.32
N PRO A 89 -7.91 -8.43 35.64
CA PRO A 89 -9.04 -8.78 36.51
C PRO A 89 -10.38 -8.16 36.09
N ASP A 90 -10.35 -7.02 35.40
CA ASP A 90 -11.50 -6.26 34.94
C ASP A 90 -11.98 -6.66 33.53
N CYS A 91 -11.34 -7.64 32.88
CA CYS A 91 -11.75 -8.19 31.60
C CYS A 91 -11.22 -9.61 31.37
N SER A 92 -12.12 -10.58 31.19
CA SER A 92 -11.76 -11.99 30.99
C SER A 92 -11.18 -12.32 29.61
N LYS A 93 -11.29 -11.41 28.63
CA LYS A 93 -10.74 -11.62 27.29
C LYS A 93 -9.26 -11.19 27.27
N PRO A 94 -8.33 -12.01 26.76
CA PRO A 94 -6.92 -11.66 26.72
C PRO A 94 -6.63 -10.59 25.65
N TRP A 95 -5.58 -9.81 25.89
CA TRP A 95 -4.89 -9.01 24.89
C TRP A 95 -3.67 -9.76 24.40
N LEU A 96 -3.38 -9.63 23.11
CA LEU A 96 -2.18 -10.23 22.54
C LEU A 96 -1.04 -9.21 22.62
N VAL A 97 0.08 -9.58 23.24
CA VAL A 97 1.24 -8.69 23.34
C VAL A 97 2.47 -9.39 22.80
N GLY A 98 3.02 -8.87 21.69
CA GLY A 98 4.29 -9.32 21.12
C GLY A 98 5.42 -8.46 21.64
N HIS A 99 6.43 -9.09 22.22
CA HIS A 99 7.56 -8.39 22.81
C HIS A 99 8.89 -9.00 22.38
N CYS A 100 9.77 -8.15 21.88
CA CYS A 100 11.16 -8.48 21.60
C CYS A 100 12.02 -8.17 22.82
N ALA A 101 12.75 -9.13 23.37
CA ALA A 101 13.61 -8.91 24.54
C ALA A 101 14.79 -7.94 24.27
N LYS A 102 15.07 -7.64 22.99
CA LYS A 102 16.02 -6.60 22.55
C LYS A 102 15.38 -5.23 22.36
N ALA A 103 14.08 -5.09 22.59
CA ALA A 103 13.41 -3.79 22.53
C ALA A 103 13.96 -2.85 23.61
N ARG A 104 13.78 -1.54 23.39
CA ARG A 104 14.27 -0.51 24.32
C ARG A 104 13.49 -0.45 25.63
N MET A 105 12.25 -0.92 25.61
CA MET A 105 11.45 -1.15 26.80
C MET A 105 11.55 -2.61 27.19
N ASP A 106 11.48 -2.91 28.48
CA ASP A 106 11.26 -4.28 28.93
C ASP A 106 9.79 -4.69 28.81
N GLU A 107 9.54 -5.97 28.99
CA GLU A 107 8.23 -6.60 28.91
C GLU A 107 7.24 -5.98 29.93
N GLU A 108 7.69 -5.77 31.16
CA GLU A 108 6.85 -5.23 32.24
C GLU A 108 6.41 -3.80 31.91
N ALA A 109 7.33 -2.95 31.46
CA ALA A 109 7.03 -1.59 31.02
C ALA A 109 6.04 -1.57 29.85
N THR A 110 6.16 -2.52 28.92
CA THR A 110 5.24 -2.69 27.79
C THR A 110 3.81 -2.99 28.27
N ILE A 111 3.65 -4.02 29.11
CA ILE A 111 2.34 -4.41 29.63
C ILE A 111 1.76 -3.33 30.53
N ASN A 112 2.61 -2.64 31.30
CA ASN A 112 2.21 -1.54 32.18
C ASN A 112 1.57 -0.37 31.44
N LEU A 113 1.87 -0.15 30.15
CA LEU A 113 1.13 0.83 29.34
C LEU A 113 -0.36 0.46 29.26
N LEU A 114 -0.67 -0.80 28.93
CA LEU A 114 -2.04 -1.29 28.88
C LEU A 114 -2.67 -1.39 30.27
N ALA A 115 -1.92 -1.82 31.27
CA ALA A 115 -2.40 -2.04 32.63
C ALA A 115 -2.86 -0.76 33.34
N ARG A 116 -2.41 0.41 32.90
CA ARG A 116 -2.81 1.73 33.43
C ARG A 116 -4.09 2.28 32.82
N LEU A 117 -4.56 1.68 31.73
CA LEU A 117 -5.78 2.12 31.05
C LEU A 117 -7.01 1.45 31.67
N PRO A 118 -8.17 2.14 31.70
CA PRO A 118 -9.43 1.49 32.03
C PRO A 118 -9.79 0.44 30.96
N PRO A 119 -10.59 -0.59 31.31
CA PRO A 119 -10.79 -1.76 30.46
C PRO A 119 -11.48 -1.45 29.12
N SER A 120 -12.36 -0.46 29.09
CA SER A 120 -13.04 0.00 27.87
C SER A 120 -12.10 0.74 26.92
N ALA A 121 -11.14 1.51 27.45
CA ALA A 121 -10.15 2.25 26.68
C ALA A 121 -9.09 1.29 26.15
N ARG A 122 -8.62 0.36 27.00
CA ARG A 122 -7.73 -0.74 26.60
C ARG A 122 -8.37 -1.65 25.55
N GLY A 123 -9.70 -1.79 25.58
CA GLY A 123 -10.46 -2.67 24.68
C GLY A 123 -10.29 -2.33 23.19
N ILE A 124 -10.11 -1.05 22.85
CA ILE A 124 -9.93 -0.63 21.45
C ILE A 124 -8.62 -1.15 20.82
N ILE A 125 -7.70 -1.63 21.64
CA ILE A 125 -6.45 -2.27 21.20
C ILE A 125 -6.68 -3.78 21.22
N SER A 126 -6.63 -4.44 20.06
CA SER A 126 -6.72 -5.89 19.94
C SER A 126 -5.43 -6.56 20.40
N ASP A 127 -4.31 -6.01 19.96
CA ASP A 127 -2.97 -6.50 20.14
C ASP A 127 -1.94 -5.36 20.16
N LEU A 128 -0.80 -5.59 20.81
CA LEU A 128 0.30 -4.62 20.94
C LEU A 128 1.63 -5.29 20.59
N LEU A 129 2.36 -4.71 19.65
CA LEU A 129 3.70 -5.12 19.25
C LEU A 129 4.77 -4.13 19.74
N VAL A 130 5.81 -4.66 20.39
CA VAL A 130 7.02 -3.94 20.77
C VAL A 130 8.25 -4.68 20.23
N PRO A 131 8.69 -4.39 18.99
CA PRO A 131 9.84 -5.04 18.38
C PRO A 131 11.14 -4.31 18.69
N THR A 132 12.26 -4.87 18.21
CA THR A 132 13.53 -4.13 18.13
C THR A 132 13.42 -3.01 17.10
N TYR A 133 14.19 -1.94 17.27
CA TYR A 133 14.26 -0.86 16.29
C TYR A 133 15.55 -0.05 16.40
N LEU A 134 15.80 0.79 15.38
CA LEU A 134 16.94 1.69 15.32
C LEU A 134 16.99 2.62 16.54
N GLU A 135 18.18 2.74 17.11
CA GLU A 135 18.44 3.61 18.26
C GLU A 135 18.05 5.07 17.94
N GLY A 136 17.56 5.80 18.95
CA GLY A 136 17.20 7.21 18.83
C GLY A 136 15.82 7.51 18.23
N HIS A 137 15.06 6.51 17.79
CA HIS A 137 13.73 6.70 17.20
C HIS A 137 12.62 6.25 18.15
N THR A 138 11.50 6.99 18.12
CA THR A 138 10.24 6.61 18.80
C THR A 138 9.14 6.58 17.75
N ILE A 139 8.51 5.43 17.55
CA ILE A 139 7.43 5.25 16.56
C ILE A 139 6.20 4.70 17.26
N ARG A 140 5.08 5.40 17.11
CA ARG A 140 3.75 4.93 17.45
C ARG A 140 2.96 4.76 16.16
N SER A 141 2.48 3.55 15.90
CA SER A 141 1.57 3.28 14.79
C SER A 141 0.40 2.45 15.29
N ILE A 142 -0.75 2.62 14.65
CA ILE A 142 -1.92 1.78 14.85
C ILE A 142 -2.47 1.48 13.46
N TRP A 143 -2.87 0.23 13.24
CA TRP A 143 -3.66 -0.14 12.08
C TRP A 143 -4.86 -0.94 12.55
N SER A 144 -6.05 -0.39 12.31
CA SER A 144 -7.30 -0.90 12.85
C SER A 144 -7.24 -0.93 14.39
N ASN A 145 -7.14 -2.12 14.99
CA ASN A 145 -7.02 -2.28 16.45
C ASN A 145 -5.63 -2.79 16.87
N SER A 146 -4.72 -3.05 15.93
CA SER A 146 -3.35 -3.49 16.22
C SER A 146 -2.46 -2.28 16.50
N ALA A 147 -1.82 -2.28 17.66
CA ALA A 147 -0.93 -1.22 18.10
C ALA A 147 0.54 -1.62 17.95
N PHE A 148 1.38 -0.66 17.59
CA PHE A 148 2.80 -0.83 17.40
C PHE A 148 3.58 0.30 18.08
N LEU A 149 4.57 -0.08 18.89
CA LEU A 149 5.39 0.84 19.67
C LEU A 149 6.88 0.46 19.54
N CYS A 150 7.70 1.36 18.98
CA CYS A 150 9.16 1.26 19.00
C CYS A 150 9.79 2.44 19.74
N GLY A 151 10.81 2.18 20.56
CA GLY A 151 11.54 3.22 21.30
C GLY A 151 11.21 3.26 22.78
N GLN A 152 11.42 4.42 23.40
CA GLN A 152 11.11 4.65 24.82
C GLN A 152 9.77 5.34 24.97
N PHE A 153 8.85 4.69 25.68
CA PHE A 153 7.54 5.25 25.98
C PHE A 153 7.38 5.49 27.48
N ARG A 154 6.67 6.56 27.79
CA ARG A 154 6.25 6.98 29.12
C ARG A 154 4.82 6.49 29.36
N PRO A 155 4.34 6.45 30.62
CA PRO A 155 2.95 6.12 30.91
C PRO A 155 1.92 6.95 30.13
N ALA A 156 2.20 8.22 29.88
CA ALA A 156 1.34 9.11 29.10
C ALA A 156 1.14 8.64 27.64
N ASP A 157 2.10 7.90 27.07
CA ASP A 157 2.00 7.43 25.70
C ASP A 157 0.93 6.33 25.53
N ALA A 158 0.51 5.66 26.61
CA ALA A 158 -0.64 4.77 26.60
C ALA A 158 -1.95 5.53 26.29
N VAL A 159 -2.08 6.77 26.78
CA VAL A 159 -3.24 7.64 26.48
C VAL A 159 -3.23 8.03 25.01
N LYS A 160 -2.05 8.40 24.48
CA LYS A 160 -1.91 8.77 23.08
C LYS A 160 -2.20 7.59 22.17
N LEU A 161 -1.77 6.38 22.54
CA LEU A 161 -2.11 5.16 21.82
C LEU A 161 -3.63 4.97 21.73
N VAL A 162 -4.36 5.10 22.84
CA VAL A 162 -5.82 5.03 22.80
C VAL A 162 -6.42 6.15 21.95
N ALA A 163 -5.92 7.39 22.04
CA ALA A 163 -6.41 8.50 21.24
C ALA A 163 -6.20 8.28 19.73
N THR A 164 -5.04 7.75 19.32
CA THR A 164 -4.78 7.33 17.93
C THR A 164 -5.77 6.25 17.49
N ALA A 165 -6.06 5.26 18.34
CA ALA A 165 -6.99 4.19 18.02
C ALA A 165 -8.44 4.71 17.87
N ILE A 166 -8.88 5.59 18.77
CA ILE A 166 -10.21 6.23 18.69
C ILE A 166 -10.30 7.05 17.41
N ASN A 167 -9.27 7.83 17.09
CA ASN A 167 -9.20 8.60 15.86
C ASN A 167 -9.44 7.68 14.65
N GLN A 168 -8.73 6.56 14.53
CA GLN A 168 -8.93 5.63 13.41
C GLN A 168 -10.34 5.04 13.32
N ASP A 169 -10.94 4.67 14.46
CA ASP A 169 -12.29 4.10 14.53
C ASP A 169 -13.37 5.09 14.05
N VAL A 170 -13.24 6.37 14.39
CA VAL A 170 -14.30 7.36 14.14
C VAL A 170 -14.00 8.36 13.03
N ARG A 171 -12.75 8.44 12.53
CA ARG A 171 -12.32 9.50 11.59
C ARG A 171 -13.25 9.62 10.38
N GLY A 172 -13.58 8.51 9.73
CA GLY A 172 -14.41 8.53 8.53
C GLY A 172 -15.82 9.08 8.76
N SER A 173 -16.43 8.75 9.90
CA SER A 173 -17.80 9.16 10.24
C SER A 173 -17.89 10.53 10.92
N LEU A 174 -16.79 11.02 11.50
CA LEU A 174 -16.75 12.24 12.30
C LEU A 174 -16.15 13.45 11.57
N MET A 175 -15.39 13.23 10.49
CA MET A 175 -14.53 14.28 9.93
C MET A 175 -15.31 15.55 9.52
N LYS A 176 -16.52 15.40 8.99
CA LYS A 176 -17.32 16.54 8.52
C LYS A 176 -17.76 17.43 9.69
N GLU A 177 -18.29 16.82 10.75
CA GLU A 177 -18.71 17.49 11.97
C GLU A 177 -17.50 18.11 12.68
N PHE A 178 -16.36 17.42 12.67
CA PHE A 178 -15.13 17.92 13.26
C PHE A 178 -14.58 19.14 12.51
N GLN A 179 -14.59 19.13 11.18
CA GLN A 179 -14.21 20.30 10.36
C GLN A 179 -15.09 21.52 10.67
N GLN A 180 -16.39 21.31 10.87
CA GLN A 180 -17.30 22.39 11.28
C GLN A 180 -16.98 22.91 12.69
N ALA A 181 -16.66 22.01 13.62
CA ALA A 181 -16.25 22.36 14.97
C ALA A 181 -14.95 23.17 14.98
N VAL A 182 -13.94 22.72 14.21
CA VAL A 182 -12.69 23.47 13.99
C VAL A 182 -13.02 24.83 13.40
N ALA A 183 -13.84 24.93 12.35
CA ALA A 183 -14.20 26.22 11.75
C ALA A 183 -14.85 27.19 12.76
N ALA A 184 -15.69 26.69 13.68
CA ALA A 184 -16.38 27.47 14.70
C ALA A 184 -15.50 27.90 15.88
N ASP A 185 -14.39 27.21 16.12
CA ASP A 185 -13.46 27.47 17.23
C ASP A 185 -12.35 28.48 16.84
N THR A 186 -11.69 29.09 17.82
CA THR A 186 -10.59 30.03 17.58
C THR A 186 -9.21 29.38 17.71
N CYS A 187 -9.14 28.18 18.28
CA CYS A 187 -7.90 27.41 18.42
C CYS A 187 -8.10 25.92 18.08
N VAL A 188 -7.00 25.22 17.90
CA VAL A 188 -6.88 23.75 17.88
C VAL A 188 -5.87 23.32 18.95
N SER A 189 -5.68 22.04 19.16
CA SER A 189 -4.96 21.51 20.33
C SER A 189 -3.52 22.02 20.47
N ASP A 190 -2.70 21.97 19.42
CA ASP A 190 -1.26 22.26 19.47
C ASP A 190 -0.71 22.94 18.19
N GLU A 191 0.58 23.29 18.22
CA GLU A 191 1.25 23.95 17.09
C GLU A 191 1.29 23.06 15.83
N ASP A 192 1.48 21.75 15.98
CA ASP A 192 1.51 20.81 14.87
C ASP A 192 0.14 20.73 14.16
N ALA A 193 -0.96 20.74 14.91
CA ALA A 193 -2.30 20.79 14.34
C ALA A 193 -2.53 22.09 13.55
N VAL A 194 -2.01 23.21 14.05
CA VAL A 194 -2.06 24.49 13.33
C VAL A 194 -1.25 24.43 12.04
N ASN A 195 -0.07 23.80 12.07
CA ASN A 195 0.81 23.70 10.91
C ASN A 195 0.22 22.82 9.81
N ASP A 196 -0.36 21.66 10.14
CA ASP A 196 -1.05 20.79 9.18
C ASP A 196 -2.23 21.50 8.51
N LEU A 197 -3.08 22.16 9.30
CA LEU A 197 -4.21 22.94 8.78
C LEU A 197 -3.76 24.05 7.81
N LYS A 198 -2.62 24.70 8.08
CA LYS A 198 -2.05 25.73 7.19
C LYS A 198 -1.42 25.15 5.93
N LYS A 199 -0.76 24.00 6.05
CA LYS A 199 0.02 23.37 4.98
C LYS A 199 -0.89 22.81 3.89
N ASP A 200 -1.91 22.05 4.27
CA ASP A 200 -2.77 21.34 3.31
C ASP A 200 -4.24 21.26 3.74
N GLY A 201 -4.61 21.86 4.87
CA GLY A 201 -5.98 21.78 5.40
C GLY A 201 -6.31 20.43 6.03
N SER A 202 -5.32 19.58 6.31
CA SER A 202 -5.51 18.31 7.01
C SER A 202 -5.99 18.54 8.43
N HIS A 203 -7.06 17.84 8.79
CA HIS A 203 -7.63 17.85 10.14
C HIS A 203 -7.23 16.60 10.94
N GLY A 204 -6.39 15.72 10.37
CA GLY A 204 -6.03 14.43 10.98
C GLY A 204 -5.33 14.61 12.31
N TRP A 205 -4.28 15.44 12.36
CA TRP A 205 -3.55 15.71 13.58
C TRP A 205 -4.38 16.48 14.60
N ALA A 206 -5.13 17.49 14.16
CA ALA A 206 -6.05 18.26 15.01
C ALA A 206 -7.09 17.37 15.72
N LEU A 207 -7.61 16.35 15.02
CA LEU A 207 -8.57 15.40 15.58
C LEU A 207 -7.91 14.50 16.63
N GLU A 208 -6.74 13.94 16.33
CA GLU A 208 -6.00 13.09 17.26
C GLU A 208 -5.58 13.84 18.53
N SER A 209 -4.94 15.01 18.37
CA SER A 209 -4.54 15.84 19.49
C SER A 209 -5.75 16.36 20.27
N GLY A 210 -6.89 16.59 19.60
CA GLY A 210 -8.16 16.94 20.25
C GLY A 210 -8.65 15.85 21.21
N PHE A 211 -8.55 14.57 20.81
CA PHE A 211 -8.85 13.45 21.70
C PHE A 211 -7.89 13.40 22.90
N ILE A 212 -6.60 13.69 22.69
CA ILE A 212 -5.61 13.76 23.78
C ILE A 212 -6.00 14.86 24.78
N ILE A 213 -6.39 16.06 24.33
CA ILE A 213 -6.88 17.14 25.21
C ILE A 213 -8.14 16.70 25.97
N SER A 214 -9.11 16.07 25.29
CA SER A 214 -10.33 15.60 25.95
C SER A 214 -10.02 14.57 27.07
N VAL A 215 -9.10 13.62 26.82
CA VAL A 215 -8.65 12.68 27.85
C VAL A 215 -7.87 13.39 28.97
N TYR A 216 -7.04 14.39 28.64
CA TYR A 216 -6.31 15.19 29.63
C TYR A 216 -7.26 15.87 30.61
N LEU A 217 -8.28 16.58 30.10
CA LEU A 217 -9.27 17.26 30.93
C LEU A 217 -10.01 16.28 31.84
N LYS A 218 -10.29 15.07 31.33
CA LYS A 218 -10.95 14.01 32.08
C LYS A 218 -10.11 13.47 33.22
N LEU A 219 -8.82 13.21 32.98
CA LEU A 219 -7.93 12.56 33.96
C LEU A 219 -7.35 13.55 34.97
N VAL A 220 -6.80 14.66 34.48
CA VAL A 220 -6.01 15.59 35.29
C VAL A 220 -6.89 16.57 36.06
N LYS A 221 -8.13 16.80 35.61
CA LYS A 221 -9.05 17.83 36.17
C LYS A 221 -8.38 19.22 36.25
N SER A 222 -7.59 19.53 35.23
CA SER A 222 -6.75 20.72 35.12
C SER A 222 -7.54 22.02 34.92
N SER A 223 -6.88 23.16 35.16
CA SER A 223 -7.40 24.51 34.88
C SER A 223 -7.07 25.01 33.46
N LEU A 224 -6.73 24.11 32.53
CA LEU A 224 -6.47 24.46 31.13
C LEU A 224 -7.68 25.20 30.53
N ASP A 225 -7.48 26.43 30.03
CA ASP A 225 -8.55 27.25 29.47
C ASP A 225 -8.90 26.81 28.04
N THR A 226 -9.87 25.91 27.92
CA THR A 226 -10.26 25.31 26.64
C THR A 226 -11.39 26.03 25.92
N ARG A 227 -11.75 27.26 26.35
CA ARG A 227 -12.85 28.02 25.74
C ARG A 227 -12.66 28.24 24.23
N CYS A 228 -11.41 28.33 23.77
CA CYS A 228 -11.11 28.53 22.36
C CYS A 228 -11.36 27.29 21.46
N MET A 229 -11.44 26.08 22.03
CA MET A 229 -11.73 24.81 21.32
C MET A 229 -13.03 24.13 21.79
N SER A 230 -13.98 24.94 22.28
CA SER A 230 -15.17 24.41 22.95
C SER A 230 -16.10 23.59 22.05
N ASN A 231 -16.16 23.88 20.75
CA ASN A 231 -17.00 23.12 19.82
C ASN A 231 -16.38 21.77 19.49
N GLN A 232 -15.05 21.72 19.33
CA GLN A 232 -14.32 20.47 19.20
C GLN A 232 -14.56 19.57 20.41
N LEU A 233 -14.37 20.08 21.64
CA LEU A 233 -14.55 19.26 22.85
C LEU A 233 -15.99 18.76 23.03
N LYS A 234 -17.01 19.57 22.72
CA LYS A 234 -18.41 19.10 22.73
C LYS A 234 -18.64 17.89 21.83
N LEU A 235 -17.89 17.79 20.74
CA LEU A 235 -17.96 16.66 19.81
C LEU A 235 -17.17 15.45 20.30
N LEU A 236 -15.96 15.68 20.83
CA LEU A 236 -15.02 14.62 21.21
C LEU A 236 -15.30 14.01 22.59
N ASP A 237 -15.75 14.81 23.57
CA ASP A 237 -15.96 14.36 24.95
C ASP A 237 -16.95 13.18 25.06
N PRO A 238 -18.11 13.16 24.36
CA PRO A 238 -19.00 12.00 24.40
C PRO A 238 -18.34 10.71 23.91
N ILE A 239 -17.46 10.81 22.90
CA ILE A 239 -16.73 9.67 22.33
C ILE A 239 -15.69 9.17 23.34
N VAL A 240 -14.90 10.09 23.92
CA VAL A 240 -13.94 9.74 24.98
C VAL A 240 -14.65 9.10 26.17
N ASN A 241 -15.76 9.67 26.63
CA ASN A 241 -16.53 9.11 27.74
C ASN A 241 -17.03 7.69 27.43
N LYS A 242 -17.51 7.43 26.21
CA LYS A 242 -17.88 6.07 25.78
C LYS A 242 -16.69 5.11 25.88
N TYR A 243 -15.51 5.52 25.42
CA TYR A 243 -14.32 4.67 25.45
C TYR A 243 -13.69 4.55 26.83
N TRP A 244 -13.90 5.49 27.74
CA TRP A 244 -13.17 5.56 29.01
C TRP A 244 -14.00 5.12 30.22
N ASP A 245 -15.31 5.41 30.22
CA ASP A 245 -16.18 5.20 31.39
C ASP A 245 -17.00 3.92 31.31
N THR A 246 -17.09 3.28 30.15
CA THR A 246 -17.95 2.09 30.02
C THR A 246 -17.38 0.94 30.86
N PRO A 247 -18.14 0.36 31.80
CA PRO A 247 -17.65 -0.75 32.63
C PRO A 247 -17.28 -2.00 31.81
N GLY A 248 -16.25 -2.71 32.26
CA GLY A 248 -15.73 -3.89 31.57
C GLY A 248 -15.05 -3.55 30.25
N CYS A 249 -14.93 -4.53 29.36
CA CYS A 249 -14.24 -4.40 28.08
C CYS A 249 -15.17 -4.61 26.87
N PRO A 250 -16.29 -3.85 26.75
CA PRO A 250 -17.25 -4.02 25.66
C PRO A 250 -16.65 -3.69 24.29
N ASN A 251 -15.61 -2.86 24.26
CA ASN A 251 -14.90 -2.47 23.05
C ASN A 251 -13.77 -3.45 22.69
N LYS A 252 -13.60 -4.58 23.42
CA LYS A 252 -12.49 -5.52 23.16
C LYS A 252 -12.59 -6.11 21.76
N ALA A 253 -11.75 -5.61 20.86
CA ALA A 253 -11.52 -6.19 19.56
C ALA A 253 -10.73 -7.51 19.70
N VAL A 254 -11.16 -8.54 18.98
CA VAL A 254 -10.39 -9.79 18.85
C VAL A 254 -9.39 -9.56 17.71
N PRO A 255 -8.08 -9.81 17.90
CA PRO A 255 -7.12 -9.66 16.82
C PRO A 255 -7.45 -10.64 15.69
N GLU A 256 -7.39 -10.15 14.45
CA GLU A 256 -7.46 -11.01 13.28
C GLU A 256 -6.12 -11.72 13.11
N LEU A 257 -6.13 -13.05 13.22
CA LEU A 257 -4.93 -13.87 13.09
C LEU A 257 -4.85 -14.44 11.67
N VAL A 258 -3.71 -14.22 11.02
CA VAL A 258 -3.41 -14.77 9.71
C VAL A 258 -2.17 -15.64 9.78
N LYS A 259 -2.16 -16.71 8.97
CA LYS A 259 -0.96 -17.51 8.79
C LYS A 259 0.03 -16.69 7.99
N TYR A 260 1.17 -16.39 8.60
CA TYR A 260 2.23 -15.69 7.89
C TYR A 260 2.70 -16.52 6.70
N LYS A 261 2.83 -15.83 5.57
CA LYS A 261 3.37 -16.39 4.34
C LYS A 261 4.67 -15.69 4.02
N GLY A 262 5.74 -16.48 3.90
CA GLY A 262 7.05 -15.97 3.49
C GLY A 262 7.01 -15.35 2.09
N ILE A 263 8.09 -14.67 1.71
CA ILE A 263 8.28 -14.18 0.34
C ILE A 263 9.31 -15.07 -0.34
N LEU A 264 8.97 -15.67 -1.49
CA LEU A 264 9.90 -16.54 -2.23
C LEU A 264 11.03 -15.74 -2.90
N PHE A 265 10.71 -14.58 -3.47
CA PHE A 265 11.65 -13.68 -4.15
C PHE A 265 11.74 -12.35 -3.40
N PRO A 266 12.49 -12.27 -2.28
CA PRO A 266 12.56 -11.07 -1.45
C PRO A 266 13.21 -9.87 -2.16
N ASN A 267 14.09 -10.13 -3.12
CA ASN A 267 14.70 -9.13 -4.00
C ASN A 267 13.94 -8.97 -5.33
N GLY A 268 12.76 -9.57 -5.43
CA GLY A 268 11.91 -9.49 -6.60
C GLY A 268 12.26 -10.41 -7.73
N LEU A 269 11.32 -10.46 -8.68
CA LEU A 269 11.45 -11.31 -9.86
C LEU A 269 12.48 -10.78 -10.85
N GLY A 270 12.81 -9.48 -10.81
CA GLY A 270 13.90 -8.90 -11.59
C GLY A 270 15.26 -9.55 -11.31
N SER A 271 15.51 -10.03 -10.09
CA SER A 271 16.75 -10.74 -9.74
C SER A 271 16.96 -12.06 -10.50
N LEU A 272 15.89 -12.62 -11.09
CA LEU A 272 15.96 -13.83 -11.92
C LEU A 272 16.53 -13.54 -13.32
N GLU A 273 16.43 -12.29 -13.80
CA GLU A 273 16.98 -11.84 -15.09
C GLU A 273 18.51 -11.88 -15.05
N GLU A 274 19.12 -11.33 -14.00
CA GLU A 274 20.58 -11.18 -13.87
C GLU A 274 21.32 -12.52 -13.86
N THR A 275 20.69 -13.54 -13.26
CA THR A 275 21.32 -14.85 -13.05
C THR A 275 21.08 -15.83 -14.20
N SER A 276 20.00 -15.66 -14.97
CA SER A 276 19.68 -16.49 -16.13
C SER A 276 18.51 -15.87 -16.92
N PRO A 277 18.76 -14.95 -17.87
CA PRO A 277 17.71 -14.26 -18.60
C PRO A 277 16.87 -15.25 -19.43
N VAL A 278 15.61 -14.87 -19.68
CA VAL A 278 14.72 -15.64 -20.56
C VAL A 278 15.13 -15.40 -22.00
N SER A 279 15.31 -16.47 -22.77
CA SER A 279 15.50 -16.36 -24.22
C SER A 279 14.18 -15.93 -24.89
N GLY A 280 14.22 -14.88 -25.69
CA GLY A 280 13.08 -14.37 -26.44
C GLY A 280 13.20 -14.55 -27.94
N ALA A 281 12.16 -14.12 -28.66
CA ALA A 281 12.19 -13.97 -30.10
C ALA A 281 12.78 -12.61 -30.49
N GLU A 282 13.62 -12.63 -31.53
CA GLU A 282 14.21 -11.43 -32.09
C GLU A 282 13.19 -10.71 -32.99
N PRO A 283 13.15 -9.36 -32.98
CA PRO A 283 12.36 -8.61 -33.94
C PRO A 283 12.95 -8.81 -35.34
N THR A 284 12.14 -9.27 -36.29
CA THR A 284 12.53 -9.46 -37.70
C THR A 284 12.27 -8.22 -38.55
N SER A 285 11.37 -7.35 -38.12
CA SER A 285 11.05 -6.08 -38.77
C SER A 285 10.62 -5.05 -37.73
N ILE A 286 11.14 -3.84 -37.85
CA ILE A 286 10.76 -2.67 -37.05
C ILE A 286 10.55 -1.51 -38.04
N ILE A 287 9.30 -1.16 -38.30
CA ILE A 287 8.93 -0.12 -39.27
C ILE A 287 8.27 1.02 -38.51
N GLN A 288 8.92 2.18 -38.50
CA GLN A 288 8.33 3.40 -37.95
C GLN A 288 7.17 3.88 -38.84
N TRP A 289 6.06 4.29 -38.22
CA TRP A 289 4.95 4.92 -38.93
C TRP A 289 5.30 6.36 -39.29
N GLU A 290 4.80 6.82 -40.43
CA GLU A 290 4.79 8.23 -40.76
C GLU A 290 3.84 8.97 -39.82
N LYS A 291 4.20 10.18 -39.37
CA LYS A 291 3.35 10.96 -38.45
C LYS A 291 1.95 11.20 -39.00
N THR A 292 1.81 11.26 -40.33
CA THR A 292 0.52 11.42 -41.02
C THR A 292 -0.39 10.20 -40.93
N GLU A 293 0.15 9.01 -40.61
CA GLU A 293 -0.64 7.79 -40.42
C GLU A 293 -1.41 7.80 -39.09
N GLY A 294 -1.08 8.71 -38.16
CA GLY A 294 -1.75 8.84 -36.87
C GLY A 294 -1.16 7.95 -35.79
N VAL A 295 -1.89 7.80 -34.69
CA VAL A 295 -1.46 7.05 -33.50
C VAL A 295 -2.63 6.19 -33.00
N PRO A 296 -2.38 4.98 -32.46
CA PRO A 296 -3.43 4.26 -31.75
C PRO A 296 -4.01 5.09 -30.60
N GLU A 297 -5.33 5.20 -30.54
CA GLU A 297 -6.08 6.05 -29.59
C GLU A 297 -5.59 5.92 -28.16
N TYR A 298 -5.35 4.71 -27.69
CA TYR A 298 -4.91 4.49 -26.30
C TYR A 298 -3.45 4.84 -26.05
N CYS A 299 -2.58 4.69 -27.06
CA CYS A 299 -1.23 5.22 -26.94
C CYS A 299 -1.27 6.74 -26.78
N TRP A 300 -2.14 7.40 -27.53
CA TRP A 300 -2.37 8.83 -27.41
C TRP A 300 -2.93 9.19 -26.01
N SER A 301 -3.95 8.48 -25.54
CA SER A 301 -4.57 8.76 -24.24
C SER A 301 -3.61 8.57 -23.07
N LEU A 302 -2.79 7.51 -23.06
CA LEU A 302 -1.77 7.29 -22.02
C LEU A 302 -0.67 8.36 -22.07
N ALA A 303 -0.20 8.70 -23.27
CA ALA A 303 0.76 9.79 -23.46
C ALA A 303 0.24 11.14 -22.94
N GLN A 304 -1.06 11.42 -23.05
CA GLN A 304 -1.68 12.66 -22.58
C GLN A 304 -1.99 12.69 -21.07
N ARG A 305 -1.74 11.62 -20.32
CA ARG A 305 -1.91 11.64 -18.85
C ARG A 305 -0.96 12.65 -18.22
N LYS A 306 -1.47 13.41 -17.25
CA LYS A 306 -0.66 14.35 -16.47
C LYS A 306 0.08 13.62 -15.37
N ARG A 307 1.36 13.97 -15.21
CA ARG A 307 2.20 13.65 -14.07
C ARG A 307 1.85 14.57 -12.89
N ASP A 308 2.40 14.27 -11.72
CA ASP A 308 2.21 15.08 -10.50
C ASP A 308 2.67 16.54 -10.68
N ASN A 309 3.65 16.78 -11.55
CA ASN A 309 4.12 18.12 -11.90
C ASN A 309 3.21 18.87 -12.91
N GLY A 310 2.07 18.28 -13.28
CA GLY A 310 1.09 18.85 -14.20
C GLY A 310 1.42 18.72 -15.69
N LYS A 311 2.61 18.24 -16.06
CA LYS A 311 3.00 17.98 -17.46
C LYS A 311 2.43 16.65 -17.93
N VAL A 312 2.14 16.55 -19.23
CA VAL A 312 1.76 15.27 -19.84
C VAL A 312 2.97 14.34 -19.99
N TYR A 313 2.75 13.03 -20.05
CA TYR A 313 3.84 12.08 -20.27
C TYR A 313 4.55 12.26 -21.61
N CYS A 314 3.81 12.54 -22.69
CA CYS A 314 4.35 12.71 -24.03
C CYS A 314 3.43 13.55 -24.91
N THR A 315 3.99 14.48 -25.69
CA THR A 315 3.23 15.25 -26.69
C THR A 315 3.23 14.55 -28.06
N ALA A 316 2.34 14.96 -28.97
CA ALA A 316 2.16 14.30 -30.28
C ALA A 316 3.42 14.26 -31.14
N ASP A 317 4.17 15.35 -31.15
CA ASP A 317 5.41 15.51 -31.88
C ASP A 317 6.51 14.56 -31.37
N HIS A 318 6.49 14.25 -30.07
CA HIS A 318 7.43 13.37 -29.40
C HIS A 318 7.00 11.88 -29.36
N LEU A 319 5.72 11.58 -29.62
CA LEU A 319 5.19 10.20 -29.63
C LEU A 319 5.36 9.51 -30.98
N THR A 320 6.08 8.40 -31.02
CA THR A 320 6.35 7.63 -32.25
C THR A 320 5.76 6.23 -32.18
N VAL A 321 5.23 5.73 -33.31
CA VAL A 321 4.63 4.39 -33.42
C VAL A 321 5.49 3.53 -34.35
N TYR A 322 5.65 2.26 -33.98
CA TYR A 322 6.40 1.27 -34.74
C TYR A 322 5.53 0.03 -34.96
N ASN A 323 5.53 -0.49 -36.18
CA ASN A 323 5.13 -1.87 -36.47
C ASN A 323 6.29 -2.79 -36.20
N VAL A 324 6.10 -3.74 -35.28
CA VAL A 324 7.13 -4.71 -34.91
C VAL A 324 6.65 -6.13 -35.21
N THR A 325 7.45 -6.87 -35.96
CA THR A 325 7.22 -8.29 -36.27
C THR A 325 8.30 -9.12 -35.60
N TYR A 326 7.92 -10.26 -35.02
CA TYR A 326 8.84 -11.16 -34.34
C TYR A 326 9.01 -12.48 -35.09
N SER A 327 10.17 -13.12 -34.94
CA SER A 327 10.55 -14.33 -35.69
C SER A 327 9.64 -15.53 -35.47
N ASP A 328 9.05 -15.64 -34.28
CA ASP A 328 8.15 -16.70 -33.83
C ASP A 328 6.66 -16.43 -34.14
N CYS A 329 6.34 -15.27 -34.71
CA CYS A 329 4.97 -14.84 -35.00
C CYS A 329 4.84 -14.24 -36.40
N SER A 330 5.48 -14.86 -37.38
CA SER A 330 5.51 -14.40 -38.78
C SER A 330 4.14 -14.42 -39.48
N ASN A 331 3.14 -15.09 -38.89
CA ASN A 331 1.77 -15.18 -39.39
C ASN A 331 0.78 -14.21 -38.71
N GLN A 332 1.27 -13.28 -37.88
CA GLN A 332 0.45 -12.27 -37.20
C GLN A 332 0.64 -10.89 -37.81
N ASP A 333 -0.37 -10.03 -37.63
CA ASP A 333 -0.21 -8.60 -37.86
C ASP A 333 0.87 -8.03 -36.92
N PRO A 334 1.73 -7.12 -37.38
CA PRO A 334 2.73 -6.47 -36.53
C PRO A 334 2.09 -5.83 -35.29
N TRP A 335 2.81 -5.86 -34.17
CA TRP A 335 2.41 -5.11 -32.99
C TRP A 335 2.65 -3.63 -33.24
N ALA A 336 1.64 -2.80 -32.96
CA ALA A 336 1.82 -1.36 -32.87
C ALA A 336 2.41 -1.04 -31.49
N ILE A 337 3.68 -0.64 -31.47
CA ILE A 337 4.41 -0.27 -30.26
C ILE A 337 4.66 1.23 -30.28
N CYS A 338 4.24 1.90 -29.23
CA CYS A 338 4.34 3.35 -29.08
C CYS A 338 5.49 3.71 -28.13
N ARG A 339 6.22 4.76 -28.44
CA ARG A 339 7.34 5.23 -27.61
C ARG A 339 7.39 6.75 -27.60
N CYS A 340 7.53 7.34 -26.42
CA CYS A 340 7.97 8.73 -26.33
C CYS A 340 9.47 8.83 -26.58
N ASP A 341 9.92 9.86 -27.28
CA ASP A 341 11.33 9.97 -27.66
C ASP A 341 12.29 10.09 -26.46
N ASP A 342 11.81 10.65 -25.35
CA ASP A 342 12.48 10.78 -24.05
C ASP A 342 12.44 9.53 -23.17
N ALA A 343 11.73 8.47 -23.57
CA ALA A 343 11.63 7.25 -22.78
C ALA A 343 13.00 6.56 -22.62
N GLN A 344 13.30 6.08 -21.40
CA GLN A 344 14.58 5.49 -21.01
C GLN A 344 14.96 4.28 -21.89
N HIS A 345 13.98 3.42 -22.23
CA HIS A 345 14.22 2.32 -23.15
C HIS A 345 14.28 2.81 -24.60
N SER A 346 15.37 2.47 -25.30
CA SER A 346 15.48 2.65 -26.75
C SER A 346 14.47 1.77 -27.51
N VAL A 347 14.25 2.05 -28.80
CA VAL A 347 13.42 1.19 -29.67
C VAL A 347 13.92 -0.24 -29.66
N LYS A 348 15.25 -0.44 -29.76
CA LYS A 348 15.87 -1.76 -29.69
C LYS A 348 15.54 -2.44 -28.35
N THR A 349 15.83 -1.76 -27.24
CA THR A 349 15.59 -2.28 -25.89
C THR A 349 14.15 -2.70 -25.67
N MET A 350 13.17 -1.84 -25.98
CA MET A 350 11.76 -2.16 -25.76
C MET A 350 11.30 -3.35 -26.63
N THR A 351 11.78 -3.45 -27.88
CA THR A 351 11.40 -4.55 -28.76
C THR A 351 12.05 -5.87 -28.36
N GLU A 352 13.31 -5.86 -27.89
CA GLU A 352 14.00 -7.06 -27.38
C GLU A 352 13.35 -7.55 -26.09
N LYS A 353 13.07 -6.65 -25.13
CA LYS A 353 12.41 -7.01 -23.87
C LYS A 353 11.01 -7.57 -24.08
N PHE A 354 10.19 -6.92 -24.93
CA PHE A 354 8.88 -7.45 -25.29
C PHE A 354 8.98 -8.75 -26.11
N GLY A 355 10.07 -8.94 -26.86
CA GLY A 355 10.40 -10.19 -27.55
C GLY A 355 10.64 -11.39 -26.61
N ARG A 356 11.01 -11.13 -25.35
CA ARG A 356 11.19 -12.17 -24.31
C ARG A 356 9.90 -12.62 -23.65
N VAL A 357 8.78 -11.92 -23.91
CA VAL A 357 7.45 -12.41 -23.55
C VAL A 357 7.07 -13.54 -24.52
N PRO A 358 6.70 -14.75 -24.03
CA PRO A 358 6.32 -15.88 -24.87
C PRO A 358 5.23 -15.53 -25.89
N ALA A 359 5.29 -16.13 -27.09
CA ALA A 359 4.40 -15.81 -28.20
C ALA A 359 2.90 -15.87 -27.85
N GLY A 360 2.49 -16.90 -27.10
CA GLY A 360 1.10 -17.03 -26.64
C GLY A 360 0.69 -15.87 -25.76
N LEU A 361 1.43 -15.63 -24.68
CA LEU A 361 1.19 -14.52 -23.75
C LEU A 361 1.22 -13.15 -24.46
N ARG A 362 2.22 -12.93 -25.32
CA ARG A 362 2.38 -11.70 -26.11
C ARG A 362 1.23 -11.46 -27.09
N SER A 363 0.53 -12.50 -27.53
CA SER A 363 -0.64 -12.40 -28.41
C SER A 363 -1.87 -11.81 -27.71
N ARG A 364 -1.91 -11.84 -26.36
CA ARG A 364 -2.95 -11.16 -25.56
C ARG A 364 -2.75 -9.65 -25.53
N VAL A 365 -1.50 -9.20 -25.54
CA VAL A 365 -1.17 -7.77 -25.52
C VAL A 365 -1.56 -7.13 -26.84
N ARG A 366 -2.45 -6.15 -26.78
CA ARG A 366 -2.95 -5.39 -27.92
C ARG A 366 -1.96 -4.32 -28.36
N HIS A 367 -1.51 -3.48 -27.42
CA HIS A 367 -0.48 -2.45 -27.63
C HIS A 367 0.50 -2.43 -26.47
N LEU A 368 1.72 -1.99 -26.78
CA LEU A 368 2.73 -1.60 -25.81
C LEU A 368 3.00 -0.10 -25.98
N ILE A 369 3.01 0.65 -24.89
CA ILE A 369 3.53 2.02 -24.86
C ILE A 369 4.68 2.14 -23.86
N VAL A 370 5.73 2.86 -24.24
CA VAL A 370 6.90 3.12 -23.39
C VAL A 370 7.06 4.62 -23.18
N LEU A 371 7.08 5.02 -21.92
CA LEU A 371 7.05 6.41 -21.45
C LEU A 371 8.20 6.68 -20.48
N GLU A 372 8.60 7.95 -20.42
CA GLU A 372 9.59 8.41 -19.45
C GLU A 372 9.00 8.42 -18.03
N ASN A 373 9.78 7.93 -17.06
CA ASN A 373 9.54 8.15 -15.64
C ASN A 373 10.83 7.96 -14.82
N GLU A 374 11.01 8.78 -13.78
CA GLU A 374 12.12 8.63 -12.82
C GLU A 374 12.03 7.34 -12.02
N SER A 375 10.80 6.88 -11.73
CA SER A 375 10.56 5.63 -11.01
C SER A 375 10.13 4.52 -11.97
N PRO A 376 10.81 3.35 -11.94
CA PRO A 376 10.46 2.22 -12.81
C PRO A 376 9.08 1.68 -12.46
N GLY A 377 8.27 1.43 -13.49
CA GLY A 377 6.88 1.02 -13.30
C GLY A 377 6.24 0.40 -14.54
N GLY A 378 5.08 -0.19 -14.31
CA GLY A 378 4.25 -0.77 -15.35
C GLY A 378 2.78 -0.46 -15.10
N VAL A 379 1.96 -0.73 -16.12
CA VAL A 379 0.50 -0.73 -15.97
C VAL A 379 -0.12 -1.58 -17.07
N GLN A 380 -1.15 -2.35 -16.72
CA GLN A 380 -2.08 -2.91 -17.68
C GLN A 380 -3.37 -2.10 -17.65
N VAL A 381 -3.92 -1.79 -18.83
CA VAL A 381 -5.17 -1.03 -18.97
C VAL A 381 -6.32 -1.97 -19.29
N ASP A 382 -7.02 -2.38 -18.24
CA ASP A 382 -8.25 -3.16 -18.35
C ASP A 382 -9.43 -2.35 -18.92
N PRO A 383 -10.30 -2.96 -19.73
CA PRO A 383 -10.28 -4.35 -20.22
C PRO A 383 -9.56 -4.51 -21.58
N TRP A 384 -8.70 -3.57 -21.98
CA TRP A 384 -8.23 -3.44 -23.37
C TRP A 384 -6.92 -4.17 -23.69
N ASN A 385 -6.31 -4.84 -22.71
CA ASN A 385 -5.04 -5.58 -22.84
C ASN A 385 -3.91 -4.73 -23.41
N ILE A 386 -3.81 -3.49 -22.93
CA ILE A 386 -2.76 -2.55 -23.30
C ILE A 386 -1.80 -2.46 -22.14
N ILE A 387 -0.51 -2.53 -22.42
CA ILE A 387 0.50 -2.40 -21.38
C ILE A 387 1.29 -1.10 -21.57
N GLY A 388 1.52 -0.39 -20.47
CA GLY A 388 2.38 0.78 -20.40
C GLY A 388 3.60 0.48 -19.56
N ILE A 389 4.78 0.91 -20.03
CA ILE A 389 6.05 0.76 -19.35
C ILE A 389 6.64 2.14 -19.07
N TYR A 390 7.05 2.36 -17.83
CA TYR A 390 7.52 3.65 -17.33
C TYR A 390 8.95 3.51 -16.80
N GLY A 391 9.87 4.35 -17.29
CA GLY A 391 11.25 4.34 -16.81
C GLY A 391 12.11 3.18 -17.34
N ASP A 392 13.19 2.88 -16.64
CA ASP A 392 14.11 1.77 -16.95
C ASP A 392 13.74 0.53 -16.12
N VAL A 393 13.14 -0.49 -16.76
CA VAL A 393 12.55 -1.64 -16.08
C VAL A 393 13.17 -2.98 -16.49
N HIS A 394 13.15 -3.93 -15.56
CA HIS A 394 13.49 -5.34 -15.82
C HIS A 394 12.48 -6.02 -16.75
N ASP A 395 12.91 -7.14 -17.36
CA ASP A 395 12.05 -7.97 -18.22
C ASP A 395 10.81 -8.47 -17.48
N SER A 396 10.94 -8.70 -16.16
CA SER A 396 9.84 -9.14 -15.30
C SER A 396 8.65 -8.20 -15.34
N VAL A 397 8.85 -6.89 -15.54
CA VAL A 397 7.73 -5.93 -15.65
C VAL A 397 6.95 -6.14 -16.95
N TYR A 398 7.63 -6.34 -18.08
CA TYR A 398 6.94 -6.68 -19.34
C TYR A 398 6.13 -7.98 -19.21
N MET A 399 6.69 -8.98 -18.52
CA MET A 399 6.03 -10.24 -18.27
C MET A 399 4.83 -10.07 -17.32
N HIS A 400 4.98 -9.27 -16.26
CA HIS A 400 3.93 -8.94 -15.29
C HIS A 400 2.73 -8.28 -15.96
N GLU A 401 2.95 -7.19 -16.70
CA GLU A 401 1.86 -6.50 -17.39
C GLU A 401 1.20 -7.37 -18.48
N SER A 402 1.99 -8.21 -19.14
CA SER A 402 1.45 -9.18 -20.09
C SER A 402 0.61 -10.25 -19.40
N SER A 403 0.99 -10.65 -18.18
CA SER A 403 0.23 -11.60 -17.36
C SER A 403 -1.14 -11.05 -16.97
N HIS A 404 -1.26 -9.77 -16.62
CA HIS A 404 -2.59 -9.15 -16.41
C HIS A 404 -3.52 -9.33 -17.61
N CYS A 405 -2.99 -9.25 -18.85
CA CYS A 405 -3.78 -9.48 -20.07
C CYS A 405 -4.33 -10.92 -20.21
N THR A 406 -3.89 -11.88 -19.38
CA THR A 406 -4.40 -13.27 -19.34
C THR A 406 -5.32 -13.56 -18.16
N ASP A 407 -5.42 -12.66 -17.18
CA ASP A 407 -6.18 -12.91 -15.96
C ASP A 407 -7.66 -13.11 -16.29
N HIS A 408 -8.28 -12.16 -17.00
CA HIS A 408 -9.70 -12.17 -17.35
C HIS A 408 -10.61 -12.48 -16.13
N GLY A 409 -10.21 -12.03 -14.94
CA GLY A 409 -10.91 -12.26 -13.67
C GLY A 409 -10.67 -13.63 -13.03
N PHE A 410 -9.76 -14.45 -13.56
CA PHE A 410 -9.43 -15.76 -12.97
C PHE A 410 -8.83 -15.63 -11.56
N SER A 411 -8.09 -14.56 -11.29
CA SER A 411 -7.59 -14.16 -9.97
C SER A 411 -8.69 -14.10 -8.90
N LYS A 412 -9.93 -13.80 -9.30
CA LYS A 412 -11.11 -13.76 -8.42
C LYS A 412 -11.91 -15.05 -8.42
N SER A 413 -11.54 -16.05 -9.23
CA SER A 413 -12.22 -17.33 -9.32
C SER A 413 -12.02 -18.18 -8.06
N GLU A 414 -12.96 -19.07 -7.78
CA GLU A 414 -12.84 -20.02 -6.66
C GLU A 414 -11.57 -20.89 -6.77
N ALA A 415 -11.20 -21.28 -8.00
CA ALA A 415 -10.02 -22.11 -8.26
C ALA A 415 -8.73 -21.40 -7.81
N PHE A 416 -8.54 -20.14 -8.22
CA PHE A 416 -7.36 -19.37 -7.84
C PHE A 416 -7.37 -19.01 -6.35
N GLN A 417 -8.52 -18.61 -5.80
CA GLN A 417 -8.64 -18.29 -4.36
C GLN A 417 -8.36 -19.52 -3.47
N LYS A 418 -8.74 -20.72 -3.90
CA LYS A 418 -8.40 -21.96 -3.21
C LYS A 418 -6.90 -22.24 -3.28
N ALA A 419 -6.28 -22.07 -4.44
CA ALA A 419 -4.84 -22.22 -4.62
C ALA A 419 -4.06 -21.22 -3.74
N LYS A 420 -4.44 -19.94 -3.81
CA LYS A 420 -3.94 -18.86 -2.94
C LYS A 420 -4.02 -19.28 -1.47
N LYS A 421 -5.13 -19.82 -0.97
CA LYS A 421 -5.25 -20.24 0.44
C LYS A 421 -4.33 -21.41 0.83
N LEU A 422 -3.99 -22.29 -0.12
CA LEU A 422 -3.15 -23.47 0.12
C LEU A 422 -1.65 -23.16 0.02
N ASP A 423 -1.26 -22.13 -0.72
CA ASP A 423 0.13 -21.68 -0.78
C ASP A 423 0.60 -21.11 0.56
N THR A 424 1.83 -21.45 0.94
CA THR A 424 2.44 -21.09 2.23
C THR A 424 3.41 -19.92 2.12
N CYS A 425 3.59 -19.37 0.93
CA CYS A 425 4.37 -18.16 0.68
C CYS A 425 3.69 -17.30 -0.41
N TRP A 426 4.22 -16.10 -0.63
CA TRP A 426 3.90 -15.21 -1.75
C TRP A 426 5.09 -15.18 -2.72
N PRO A 427 4.88 -14.92 -4.03
CA PRO A 427 5.99 -14.70 -4.96
C PRO A 427 6.89 -13.55 -4.49
N THR A 428 6.30 -12.36 -4.31
CA THR A 428 7.00 -11.13 -3.91
C THR A 428 6.19 -10.40 -2.85
N ASP A 429 6.78 -9.38 -2.20
CA ASP A 429 6.00 -8.54 -1.28
C ASP A 429 4.90 -7.76 -2.03
N TYR A 430 5.21 -7.30 -3.25
CA TYR A 430 4.27 -6.59 -4.13
C TYR A 430 3.01 -7.41 -4.45
N SER A 431 3.15 -8.73 -4.63
CA SER A 431 2.05 -9.64 -4.93
C SER A 431 0.93 -9.69 -3.88
N LYS A 432 1.12 -9.06 -2.70
CA LYS A 432 0.09 -8.93 -1.66
C LYS A 432 -0.93 -7.83 -1.94
N SER A 433 -0.60 -6.91 -2.86
CA SER A 433 -1.38 -5.69 -3.11
C SER A 433 -2.80 -6.01 -3.57
N THR A 434 -2.94 -6.85 -4.60
CA THR A 434 -4.23 -7.36 -5.06
C THR A 434 -4.14 -8.82 -5.52
N ASP A 435 -5.29 -9.47 -5.71
CA ASP A 435 -5.34 -10.81 -6.30
C ASP A 435 -4.88 -10.83 -7.77
N ALA A 436 -5.05 -9.72 -8.49
CA ALA A 436 -4.58 -9.59 -9.86
C ALA A 436 -3.05 -9.53 -9.90
N ASP A 437 -2.44 -8.76 -8.99
CA ASP A 437 -0.97 -8.65 -8.89
C ASP A 437 -0.36 -9.97 -8.42
N LEU A 438 -1.06 -10.69 -7.54
CA LEU A 438 -0.69 -12.06 -7.19
C LEU A 438 -0.67 -12.96 -8.43
N PHE A 439 -1.70 -12.88 -9.26
CA PHE A 439 -1.77 -13.66 -10.49
C PHE A 439 -0.63 -13.29 -11.44
N ALA A 440 -0.37 -12.00 -11.64
CA ALA A 440 0.68 -11.51 -12.52
C ALA A 440 2.09 -11.93 -12.05
N GLU A 441 2.41 -11.72 -10.77
CA GLU A 441 3.69 -12.15 -10.18
C GLU A 441 3.85 -13.68 -10.18
N THR A 442 2.77 -14.43 -9.94
CA THR A 442 2.77 -15.89 -10.11
C THR A 442 3.06 -16.28 -11.55
N GLY A 443 2.52 -15.53 -12.52
CA GLY A 443 2.76 -15.72 -13.95
C GLY A 443 4.21 -15.51 -14.35
N VAL A 444 4.84 -14.46 -13.84
CA VAL A 444 6.28 -14.20 -14.03
C VAL A 444 7.12 -15.34 -13.44
N ALA A 445 6.83 -15.76 -12.20
CA ALA A 445 7.52 -16.90 -11.58
C ALA A 445 7.34 -18.20 -12.39
N TYR A 446 6.13 -18.46 -12.88
CA TYR A 446 5.83 -19.61 -13.74
C TYR A 446 6.60 -19.55 -15.06
N LEU A 447 6.66 -18.37 -15.70
CA LEU A 447 7.40 -18.15 -16.93
C LEU A 447 8.88 -18.50 -16.74
N TYR A 448 9.52 -17.97 -15.70
CA TYR A 448 10.91 -18.32 -15.38
C TYR A 448 11.09 -19.81 -15.11
N ASP A 449 10.13 -20.48 -14.45
CA ASP A 449 10.18 -21.93 -14.22
C ASP A 449 10.10 -22.74 -15.53
N LYS A 450 9.41 -22.21 -16.55
CA LYS A 450 9.18 -22.87 -17.85
C LYS A 450 10.08 -22.35 -18.97
N SER A 451 10.96 -21.39 -18.72
CA SER A 451 11.80 -20.76 -19.74
C SER A 451 13.04 -21.58 -20.16
N GLY A 452 13.09 -22.87 -19.82
CA GLY A 452 14.22 -23.77 -20.07
C GLY A 452 15.17 -23.97 -18.89
N LYS A 453 15.01 -23.22 -17.80
CA LYS A 453 15.70 -23.45 -16.52
C LYS A 453 14.73 -23.21 -15.37
N THR A 454 14.41 -24.27 -14.63
CA THR A 454 13.46 -24.26 -13.51
C THR A 454 13.88 -23.31 -12.39
N LEU A 455 12.93 -22.92 -11.54
CA LEU A 455 13.23 -22.12 -10.34
C LEU A 455 14.21 -22.85 -9.40
N ARG A 456 14.12 -24.19 -9.30
CA ARG A 456 15.07 -25.00 -8.52
C ARG A 456 16.49 -24.94 -9.04
N GLU A 457 16.67 -25.02 -10.36
CA GLU A 457 17.99 -24.87 -10.98
C GLU A 457 18.54 -23.43 -10.83
N ARG A 458 17.66 -22.45 -10.59
CA ARG A 458 18.01 -21.06 -10.26
C ARG A 458 18.27 -20.83 -8.77
N GLY A 459 18.12 -21.87 -7.93
CA GLY A 459 18.40 -21.81 -6.49
C GLY A 459 17.18 -21.49 -5.61
N PHE A 460 15.97 -21.51 -6.17
CA PHE A 460 14.73 -21.23 -5.43
C PHE A 460 13.89 -22.49 -5.26
N ASP A 461 13.28 -22.69 -4.09
CA ASP A 461 12.32 -23.78 -3.87
C ASP A 461 10.87 -23.26 -4.02
N PRO A 462 10.20 -23.49 -5.15
CA PRO A 462 8.83 -23.00 -5.36
C PRO A 462 7.76 -23.88 -4.69
N SER A 463 8.12 -24.86 -3.84
CA SER A 463 7.15 -25.76 -3.21
C SER A 463 6.05 -25.02 -2.45
N CYS A 464 6.38 -23.89 -1.84
CA CYS A 464 5.43 -23.04 -1.10
C CYS A 464 4.43 -22.28 -2.00
N LEU A 465 4.68 -22.16 -3.31
CA LEU A 465 3.77 -21.58 -4.34
C LEU A 465 3.14 -22.63 -5.25
N SER A 466 3.31 -23.91 -4.93
CA SER A 466 2.99 -24.99 -5.88
C SER A 466 1.52 -25.02 -6.30
N ASN A 467 0.59 -24.58 -5.46
CA ASN A 467 -0.83 -24.56 -5.81
C ASN A 467 -1.14 -23.41 -6.77
N GLY A 468 -0.64 -22.21 -6.51
CA GLY A 468 -0.80 -21.04 -7.38
C GLY A 468 -0.17 -21.26 -8.74
N LEU A 469 1.06 -21.78 -8.78
CA LEU A 469 1.74 -22.15 -10.03
C LEU A 469 0.96 -23.21 -10.81
N LYS A 470 0.38 -24.20 -10.12
CA LYS A 470 -0.48 -25.21 -10.76
C LYS A 470 -1.77 -24.59 -11.30
N ALA A 471 -2.46 -23.78 -10.52
CA ALA A 471 -3.72 -23.15 -10.92
C ALA A 471 -3.53 -22.24 -12.14
N LEU A 472 -2.45 -21.44 -12.16
CA LEU A 472 -2.08 -20.64 -13.34
C LEU A 472 -1.74 -21.52 -14.54
N GLY A 473 -0.95 -22.58 -14.32
CA GLY A 473 -0.60 -23.54 -15.36
C GLY A 473 -1.82 -24.23 -15.98
N ASP A 474 -2.80 -24.62 -15.18
CA ASP A 474 -4.05 -25.23 -15.63
C ASP A 474 -4.94 -24.23 -16.40
N HIS A 475 -4.90 -22.94 -16.04
CA HIS A 475 -5.69 -21.88 -16.69
C HIS A 475 -5.08 -21.44 -18.03
N VAL A 476 -3.81 -21.02 -18.01
CA VAL A 476 -3.13 -20.34 -19.14
C VAL A 476 -1.71 -20.84 -19.40
N GLY A 477 -1.28 -21.95 -18.79
CA GLY A 477 0.11 -22.40 -18.86
C GLY A 477 0.65 -22.64 -20.28
N SER A 478 -0.21 -22.99 -21.24
CA SER A 478 0.17 -23.14 -22.65
C SER A 478 0.60 -21.82 -23.31
N GLU A 479 0.11 -20.68 -22.83
CA GLU A 479 0.49 -19.35 -23.33
C GLU A 479 1.85 -18.89 -22.78
N TYR A 480 2.29 -19.45 -21.66
CA TYR A 480 3.57 -19.16 -20.99
C TYR A 480 4.71 -20.07 -21.45
N ALA A 481 4.41 -21.12 -22.20
CA ALA A 481 5.40 -22.06 -22.68
C ALA A 481 6.39 -21.38 -23.66
N LYS A 482 7.67 -21.76 -23.57
CA LYS A 482 8.74 -21.23 -24.43
C LYS A 482 8.46 -21.45 -25.92
N ASP A 483 7.81 -22.55 -26.27
CA ASP A 483 7.42 -22.95 -27.62
C ASP A 483 5.93 -22.65 -27.93
N SER A 484 5.28 -21.84 -27.09
CA SER A 484 3.93 -21.34 -27.37
C SER A 484 3.88 -20.68 -28.75
N GLN A 485 2.72 -20.76 -29.38
CA GLN A 485 2.51 -20.23 -30.72
C GLN A 485 1.64 -18.98 -30.62
N CYS A 486 1.91 -18.01 -31.50
CA CYS A 486 1.03 -16.87 -31.64
C CYS A 486 -0.36 -17.29 -32.12
N PHE A 487 -1.38 -16.64 -31.59
CA PHE A 487 -2.76 -16.74 -32.07
C PHE A 487 -3.25 -15.36 -32.53
N LYS A 488 -4.41 -15.35 -33.20
CA LYS A 488 -4.99 -14.12 -33.73
C LYS A 488 -5.26 -13.13 -32.60
N ARG A 489 -4.51 -12.03 -32.58
CA ARG A 489 -4.64 -10.96 -31.58
C ARG A 489 -5.95 -10.19 -31.75
N GLU A 490 -6.32 -9.46 -30.71
CA GLU A 490 -7.29 -8.38 -30.86
C GLU A 490 -6.76 -7.32 -31.84
N PRO A 491 -7.64 -6.73 -32.67
CA PRO A 491 -7.21 -5.73 -33.65
C PRO A 491 -6.63 -4.52 -32.92
N ASN A 492 -5.68 -3.81 -33.54
CA ASN A 492 -5.17 -2.54 -33.02
C ASN A 492 -6.32 -1.55 -32.72
N SER A 493 -6.05 -0.58 -31.85
CA SER A 493 -7.05 0.41 -31.44
C SER A 493 -7.34 1.35 -32.60
N ARG A 494 -8.46 2.08 -32.51
CA ARG A 494 -8.78 3.10 -33.51
C ARG A 494 -7.58 4.04 -33.66
N ILE A 495 -7.26 4.37 -34.91
CA ILE A 495 -6.23 5.36 -35.20
C ILE A 495 -6.81 6.76 -35.08
N VAL A 496 -6.10 7.64 -34.40
CA VAL A 496 -6.44 9.05 -34.23
C VAL A 496 -5.31 9.93 -34.77
N HIS A 497 -5.66 11.08 -35.34
CA HIS A 497 -4.70 12.06 -35.79
C HIS A 497 -4.67 13.22 -34.79
N PRO A 498 -3.55 13.51 -34.11
CA PRO A 498 -3.49 14.57 -33.09
C PRO A 498 -3.97 15.95 -33.58
N SER A 499 -3.88 16.23 -34.88
CA SER A 499 -4.43 17.44 -35.51
C SER A 499 -5.96 17.50 -35.55
N GLU A 500 -6.63 16.35 -35.52
CA GLU A 500 -8.09 16.22 -35.51
C GLU A 500 -8.65 16.17 -34.08
N VAL A 501 -7.84 15.75 -33.11
CA VAL A 501 -8.19 15.64 -31.70
C VAL A 501 -7.89 16.97 -30.99
N GLY A 502 -8.54 18.05 -31.42
CA GLY A 502 -8.53 19.30 -30.65
C GLY A 502 -9.12 19.07 -29.27
N ALA A 503 -8.28 18.97 -28.24
CA ALA A 503 -8.62 18.94 -26.81
C ALA A 503 -9.76 17.97 -26.39
N MET A 504 -10.10 16.95 -27.18
CA MET A 504 -11.00 15.90 -26.73
C MET A 504 -10.22 15.00 -25.78
N SER A 505 -10.46 15.16 -24.48
CA SER A 505 -10.03 14.18 -23.51
C SER A 505 -10.79 12.89 -23.82
N ALA A 506 -10.10 11.89 -24.36
CA ALA A 506 -10.54 10.53 -24.10
C ALA A 506 -10.52 10.39 -22.57
N GLU A 507 -11.71 10.37 -21.96
CA GLU A 507 -11.85 9.97 -20.56
C GLU A 507 -11.40 8.52 -20.50
N LEU A 508 -10.10 8.31 -20.26
CA LEU A 508 -9.65 7.08 -19.65
C LEU A 508 -10.40 6.98 -18.31
N PRO A 509 -10.70 5.76 -17.84
CA PRO A 509 -11.06 5.57 -16.44
C PRO A 509 -10.02 6.34 -15.60
N SER A 510 -10.47 7.28 -14.79
CA SER A 510 -9.61 8.26 -14.10
C SER A 510 -8.63 7.64 -13.11
N ASP A 511 -8.68 6.31 -12.93
CA ASP A 511 -8.16 5.63 -11.75
C ASP A 511 -7.24 4.44 -12.08
N VAL A 512 -6.64 4.38 -13.28
CA VAL A 512 -5.61 3.33 -13.53
C VAL A 512 -4.30 3.76 -12.88
N ALA A 513 -4.01 3.19 -11.71
CA ALA A 513 -2.80 3.42 -10.95
C ALA A 513 -1.57 2.89 -11.71
N ILE A 514 -0.48 3.65 -11.70
CA ILE A 514 0.82 3.16 -12.17
C ILE A 514 1.42 2.31 -11.06
N GLU A 515 1.83 1.11 -11.41
CA GLU A 515 2.44 0.16 -10.49
C GLU A 515 3.94 0.42 -10.43
N PHE A 516 4.43 0.87 -9.27
CA PHE A 516 5.84 1.14 -9.07
C PHE A 516 6.53 -0.07 -8.47
N PHE A 517 7.55 -0.57 -9.15
CA PHE A 517 8.28 -1.76 -8.73
C PHE A 517 9.56 -1.34 -7.97
N PRO A 518 9.67 -1.62 -6.65
CA PRO A 518 10.68 -1.00 -5.78
C PRO A 518 12.12 -1.55 -5.92
N TRP A 519 12.44 -2.27 -7.00
CA TRP A 519 13.69 -3.03 -7.14
C TRP A 519 14.97 -2.20 -7.20
N ASN A 520 14.90 -0.87 -7.32
CA ASN A 520 16.06 0.02 -7.45
C ASN A 520 16.36 0.93 -6.26
N ARG A 521 15.67 0.79 -5.12
CA ARG A 521 16.10 1.45 -3.88
C ARG A 521 16.91 0.48 -3.04
N ILE A 522 18.22 0.41 -3.30
CA ILE A 522 19.15 0.09 -2.22
C ILE A 522 18.88 1.12 -1.13
N PRO A 523 18.47 0.73 0.09
CA PRO A 523 18.38 1.68 1.18
C PRO A 523 19.79 2.22 1.43
N VAL A 524 20.00 3.50 1.15
CA VAL A 524 21.20 4.24 1.57
C VAL A 524 21.03 4.63 3.02
#